data_AF-A0A1E4FGK7-F1
#
_entry.id   AF-A0A1E4FGK7-F1
#
_cell.length_a   1.000
_cell.length_b   1.000
_cell.length_c   1.000
_cell.angle_alpha   90.00
_cell.angle_beta   90.00
_cell.angle_gamma   90.00
#
_symmetry.space_group_name_H-M   'P 1'
#
loop_
_entity.id
_entity.type
_entity.pdbx_description
1 polymer ?
#
loop_
_entity_poly.entity_id
_entity_poly.type
_entity_poly.pdbx_seq_one_letter_code
_entity_poly.pdbx_strand_id
1 'polypeptide(L)'
;MRKILAATLLSFALSAPSVMAQPAPAQEITLDAEAEARIRRAIEALVPEYNCRLARDGEASANDWIRQKAFVLGQQEADLMKQRLGMD
;
A
#
# COMPACT_ATOMS: atom_id res chain seq x y z
N MET A 1 -9.38 -68.05 -17.93
CA MET A 1 -9.14 -67.70 -19.35
C MET A 1 -9.51 -66.23 -19.56
N ARG A 2 -8.64 -65.50 -20.27
CA ARG A 2 -8.72 -64.09 -20.68
C ARG A 2 -10.14 -63.63 -21.05
N LYS A 3 -10.52 -62.38 -20.72
CA LYS A 3 -10.82 -61.29 -21.69
C LYS A 3 -10.58 -59.90 -21.05
N ILE A 4 -9.84 -59.09 -21.79
CA ILE A 4 -9.50 -57.67 -21.58
C ILE A 4 -10.68 -56.82 -22.09
N LEU A 5 -10.87 -55.59 -21.60
CA LEU A 5 -11.35 -54.39 -22.32
C LEU A 5 -11.27 -53.19 -21.36
N ALA A 6 -10.17 -52.43 -21.39
CA ALA A 6 -10.02 -51.19 -22.16
C ALA A 6 -10.83 -50.02 -21.58
N ALA A 7 -10.28 -49.35 -20.55
CA ALA A 7 -10.74 -48.03 -20.12
C ALA A 7 -10.07 -46.97 -21.00
N THR A 8 -10.82 -46.46 -21.96
CA THR A 8 -10.45 -45.34 -22.83
C THR A 8 -10.28 -44.08 -21.98
N LEU A 9 -9.04 -43.67 -21.73
CA LEU A 9 -8.71 -42.35 -21.18
C LEU A 9 -8.89 -41.31 -22.30
N LEU A 10 -10.07 -40.70 -22.33
CA LEU A 10 -10.35 -39.52 -23.14
C LEU A 10 -9.58 -38.34 -22.54
N SER A 11 -8.38 -38.08 -23.05
CA SER A 11 -7.60 -36.89 -22.71
C SER A 11 -8.15 -35.72 -23.52
N PHE A 12 -8.84 -34.79 -22.86
CA PHE A 12 -9.24 -33.52 -23.47
C PHE A 12 -8.68 -32.35 -22.67
N ALA A 13 -7.71 -31.68 -23.32
CA ALA A 13 -7.31 -30.28 -23.27
C ALA A 13 -7.08 -29.57 -21.92
N LEU A 14 -5.87 -29.02 -21.75
CA LEU A 14 -5.70 -27.58 -21.49
C LEU A 14 -4.28 -27.16 -21.90
N SER A 15 -4.11 -26.55 -23.07
CA SER A 15 -4.07 -25.10 -23.28
C SER A 15 -3.06 -24.36 -22.39
N ALA A 16 -1.95 -24.00 -23.04
CA ALA A 16 -1.01 -22.90 -22.83
C ALA A 16 -0.32 -22.75 -21.44
N PRO A 17 1.02 -22.60 -21.41
CA PRO A 17 1.68 -22.01 -20.26
C PRO A 17 1.26 -20.54 -20.20
N SER A 18 0.34 -20.22 -19.31
CA SER A 18 0.15 -18.85 -18.87
C SER A 18 1.47 -18.44 -18.21
N VAL A 19 2.30 -17.71 -18.95
CA VAL A 19 3.34 -16.87 -18.36
C VAL A 19 2.59 -15.87 -17.50
N MET A 20 2.35 -16.26 -16.25
CA MET A 20 1.96 -15.30 -15.23
C MET A 20 3.13 -14.34 -15.14
N ALA A 21 2.96 -13.15 -15.71
CA ALA A 21 3.83 -12.03 -15.48
C ALA A 21 3.89 -11.84 -13.96
N GLN A 22 4.98 -12.31 -13.37
CA GLN A 22 5.26 -12.13 -11.95
C GLN A 22 5.25 -10.61 -11.74
N PRO A 23 4.37 -10.06 -10.87
CA PRO A 23 4.41 -8.64 -10.58
C PRO A 23 5.84 -8.33 -10.13
N ALA A 24 6.49 -7.38 -10.80
CA ALA A 24 7.80 -6.92 -10.42
C ALA A 24 7.77 -6.62 -8.90
N PRO A 25 8.82 -6.99 -8.14
CA PRO A 25 8.83 -6.74 -6.71
C PRO A 25 8.53 -5.26 -6.49
N ALA A 26 7.44 -4.97 -5.77
CA ALA A 26 7.14 -3.62 -5.36
C ALA A 26 8.38 -3.11 -4.63
N GLN A 27 9.06 -2.13 -5.22
CA GLN A 27 10.23 -1.56 -4.59
C GLN A 27 9.77 -0.98 -3.26
N GLU A 28 10.33 -1.49 -2.17
CA GLU A 28 10.03 -0.99 -0.83
C GLU A 28 10.58 0.43 -0.75
N ILE A 29 9.66 1.39 -0.89
CA ILE A 29 9.98 2.80 -0.79
C ILE A 29 10.34 3.08 0.67
N THR A 30 11.65 3.17 0.92
CA THR A 30 12.18 3.58 2.22
C THR A 30 12.31 5.09 2.23
N LEU A 31 11.71 5.75 3.23
CA LEU A 31 11.91 7.17 3.45
C LEU A 31 13.35 7.41 3.88
N ASP A 32 14.01 8.40 3.29
CA ASP A 32 15.31 8.82 3.79
C ASP A 32 15.17 9.59 5.12
N ALA A 33 16.29 9.78 5.83
CA ALA A 33 16.29 10.48 7.12
C ALA A 33 15.76 11.92 7.03
N GLU A 34 15.87 12.55 5.87
CA GLU A 34 15.37 13.90 5.64
C GLU A 34 13.83 13.92 5.54
N ALA A 35 13.26 12.97 4.80
CA ALA A 35 11.83 12.73 4.68
C ALA A 35 11.21 12.38 6.04
N GLU A 36 11.84 11.49 6.80
CA GLU A 36 11.39 11.19 8.16
C GLU A 36 11.41 12.42 9.07
N ALA A 37 12.45 13.26 8.98
CA ALA A 37 12.53 14.50 9.75
C ALA A 37 11.45 15.51 9.36
N ARG A 38 11.09 15.62 8.07
CA ARG A 38 9.99 16.46 7.61
C ARG A 38 8.65 15.97 8.16
N ILE A 39 8.35 14.68 8.01
CA ILE A 39 7.10 14.08 8.50
C ILE A 39 7.00 14.25 10.02
N ARG A 40 8.08 13.99 10.77
CA ARG A 40 8.09 14.15 12.23
C ARG A 40 7.73 15.58 12.65
N ARG A 41 8.40 16.59 12.07
CA ARG A 41 8.09 18.00 12.35
C ARG A 41 6.66 18.35 12.00
N ALA A 42 6.14 17.83 10.89
CA ALA A 42 4.76 18.06 10.48
C ALA A 42 3.77 17.44 11.47
N ILE A 43 4.03 16.23 11.97
CA ILE A 43 3.20 15.57 12.99
C ILE A 43 3.26 16.35 14.32
N GLU A 44 4.44 16.77 14.77
CA GLU A 44 4.61 17.56 16.00
C GLU A 44 3.81 18.87 15.93
N ALA A 45 3.77 19.52 14.77
CA ALA A 45 3.00 20.74 14.55
C ALA A 45 1.47 20.53 14.64
N LEU A 46 0.97 19.30 14.51
CA LEU A 46 -0.46 18.98 14.61
C LEU A 46 -0.92 18.77 16.05
N VAL A 47 -0.02 18.54 17.00
CA VAL A 47 -0.35 18.22 18.40
C VAL A 47 -1.22 19.28 19.08
N PRO A 48 -0.95 20.60 18.96
CA PRO A 48 -1.80 21.60 19.61
C PRO A 48 -3.26 21.56 19.12
N GLU A 49 -3.46 21.46 17.80
CA GLU A 49 -4.80 21.40 17.21
C GLU A 49 -5.49 20.06 17.51
N TYR A 50 -4.75 18.95 17.56
CA TYR A 50 -5.28 17.68 18.04
C TYR A 50 -5.86 17.81 19.45
N ASN A 51 -5.11 18.42 20.37
CA ASN A 51 -5.55 18.62 21.75
C ASN A 51 -6.77 19.54 21.83
N CYS A 52 -6.81 20.61 21.03
CA CYS A 52 -8.00 21.48 20.93
C CYS A 52 -9.23 20.71 20.46
N ARG A 53 -9.09 19.86 19.43
CA ARG A 53 -10.19 19.03 18.92
C ARG A 53 -10.60 17.94 19.90
N LEU A 54 -9.63 17.33 20.58
CA LEU A 54 -9.90 16.33 21.61
C LEU A 54 -10.78 16.92 22.72
N ALA A 55 -10.46 18.14 23.17
CA ALA A 55 -11.25 18.83 24.19
C ALA A 55 -12.62 19.31 23.68
N ARG A 56 -12.73 19.74 22.43
CA ARG A 56 -13.96 20.34 21.86
C ARG A 56 -14.94 19.30 21.30
N ASP A 57 -14.43 18.36 20.52
CA ASP A 57 -15.21 17.47 19.66
C ASP A 57 -15.16 16.01 20.15
N GLY A 58 -14.27 15.71 21.10
CA GLY A 58 -14.06 14.38 21.64
C GLY A 58 -13.08 13.52 20.84
N GLU A 59 -12.72 12.38 21.44
CA GLU A 59 -11.64 11.53 20.95
C GLU A 59 -11.87 10.97 19.54
N ALA A 60 -13.08 10.49 19.24
CA ALA A 60 -13.38 9.91 17.93
C ALA A 60 -13.17 10.93 16.80
N SER A 61 -13.68 12.15 16.96
CA SER A 61 -13.54 13.21 15.95
C SER A 61 -12.10 13.67 15.80
N ALA A 62 -11.38 13.84 16.92
CA ALA A 62 -9.95 14.20 16.90
C ALA A 62 -9.09 13.12 16.21
N ASN A 63 -9.39 11.84 16.47
CA ASN A 63 -8.73 10.70 15.85
C ASN A 63 -8.97 10.63 14.34
N ASP A 64 -10.21 10.84 13.89
CA ASP A 64 -10.52 10.86 12.45
C ASP A 64 -9.82 12.02 11.74
N TRP A 65 -9.78 13.19 12.38
CA TRP A 65 -9.04 14.33 11.88
C TRP A 65 -7.53 14.05 11.76
N ILE A 66 -6.87 13.50 12.78
CA ILE A 66 -5.41 13.26 12.73
C ILE A 66 -5.06 12.16 11.73
N ARG A 67 -5.91 11.13 11.55
CA ARG A 67 -5.75 10.11 10.50
C ARG A 67 -5.80 10.73 9.11
N GLN A 68 -6.75 11.64 8.86
CA GLN A 68 -6.84 12.34 7.59
C GLN A 68 -5.60 13.20 7.33
N LYS A 69 -5.08 13.88 8.35
CA LYS A 69 -3.84 14.65 8.24
C LYS A 69 -2.62 13.78 7.96
N ALA A 70 -2.49 12.65 8.65
CA ALA A 70 -1.41 11.68 8.41
C ALA A 70 -1.45 11.15 6.96
N PHE A 71 -2.65 10.85 6.44
CA PHE A 71 -2.81 10.42 5.05
C PHE A 71 -2.35 11.50 4.05
N VAL A 72 -2.78 12.75 4.24
CA VAL A 72 -2.35 13.88 3.38
C VAL A 72 -0.83 14.07 3.43
N LEU A 73 -0.21 13.99 4.61
CA LEU A 73 1.24 14.08 4.75
C LEU A 73 1.96 12.95 4.01
N GLY A 74 1.45 11.72 4.10
CA GLY A 74 1.99 10.58 3.35
C GLY A 74 1.91 10.76 1.84
N GLN A 75 0.79 11.29 1.34
CA GLN A 75 0.64 11.61 -0.09
C GLN A 75 1.63 12.68 -0.55
N GLN A 76 1.78 13.76 0.23
CA GLN A 76 2.72 14.83 -0.07
C GLN A 76 4.16 14.32 -0.13
N GLU A 77 4.57 13.47 0.80
CA GLU A 77 5.93 12.90 0.78
C GLU A 77 6.12 11.93 -0.40
N ALA A 78 5.10 11.13 -0.74
CA ALA A 78 5.16 10.27 -1.92
C ALA A 78 5.31 11.08 -3.22
N ASP A 79 4.61 12.21 -3.34
CA ASP A 79 4.70 13.07 -4.51
C ASP A 79 6.05 13.81 -4.59
N LEU A 80 6.60 14.25 -3.45
CA LEU A 80 7.96 14.81 -3.39
C LEU A 80 9.00 13.77 -3.82
N MET A 81 8.83 12.51 -3.42
CA MET A 81 9.73 11.44 -3.82
C MET A 81 9.65 11.17 -5.32
N LYS A 82 8.44 11.11 -5.90
CA LYS A 82 8.26 10.97 -7.36
C LYS A 82 8.97 12.09 -8.13
N GLN A 83 8.80 13.33 -7.70
CA GLN A 83 9.49 14.50 -8.28
C GLN A 83 11.01 14.36 -8.20
N ARG A 84 11.53 13.90 -7.06
CA ARG A 84 12.98 13.68 -6.86
C ARG A 84 13.53 12.59 -7.78
N LEU A 85 12.73 11.57 -8.07
CA LEU A 85 13.07 10.47 -8.98
C LEU A 85 12.83 10.80 -10.47
N GLY A 86 12.27 11.97 -10.78
CA GLY A 86 11.87 12.34 -12.14
C GLY A 86 10.75 11.47 -12.70
N MET A 87 9.87 10.97 -11.82
CA MET A 87 8.71 10.16 -12.17
C MET A 87 7.46 11.07 -12.16
N ASP A 88 7.15 11.66 -13.31
CA ASP A 88 5.96 12.53 -13.50
C ASP A 88 4.78 11.76 -14.13
#